data_AF-A0A7Y0BQX4-F1
#
_entry.id   AF-A0A7Y0BQX4-F1
#
_cell.length_a   1.000
_cell.length_b   1.000
_cell.length_c   1.000
_cell.angle_alpha   90.00
_cell.angle_beta   90.00
_cell.angle_gamma   90.00
#
_symmetry.space_group_name_H-M   'P 1'
#
loop_
_entity.id
_entity.type
_entity.pdbx_description
1 polymer ?
#
loop_
_entity_poly.entity_id
_entity_poly.type
_entity_poly.pdbx_seq_one_letter_code
_entity_poly.pdbx_strand_id
1 'polypeptide(L)' 'MQRLLIDRSTLDLITSDARDFLNVLNAAGLLKASALMQGVLEQLASDRNRLPEDSDKTGTN' A
#
# COMPACT_ATOMS: atom_id res chain seq x y z
N MET A 1 -17.97 1.70 8.70
CA MET A 1 -16.51 1.65 8.99
C MET A 1 -15.94 3.02 8.72
N GLN A 2 -15.32 3.65 9.71
CA GLN A 2 -14.61 4.91 9.54
C GLN A 2 -13.38 4.62 8.66
N ARG A 3 -13.29 5.21 7.47
CA ARG A 3 -12.08 5.12 6.65
C ARG A 3 -10.97 5.85 7.40
N LEU A 4 -9.88 5.16 7.74
CA LEU A 4 -8.67 5.86 8.18
C LEU A 4 -8.29 6.83 7.05
N LEU A 5 -8.06 8.10 7.39
CA LEU A 5 -7.43 9.06 6.49
C LEU A 5 -5.96 8.66 6.35
N ILE A 6 -5.67 7.79 5.39
CA ILE A 6 -4.31 7.39 5.03
C ILE A 6 -3.86 8.37 3.95
N ASP A 7 -2.75 9.08 4.20
CA ASP A 7 -2.08 9.89 3.19
C ASP A 7 -1.25 9.02 2.23
N ARG A 8 -0.82 9.60 1.11
CA ARG A 8 -0.19 8.83 0.04
C ARG A 8 1.16 8.27 0.47
N SER A 9 1.93 9.02 1.25
CA SER A 9 3.19 8.57 1.85
C SER A 9 3.03 7.34 2.76
N THR A 10 1.99 7.31 3.59
CA THR A 10 1.69 6.18 4.48
C THR A 10 1.29 4.96 3.67
N LEU A 11 0.51 5.14 2.60
CA LEU A 11 0.13 4.05 1.71
C LEU A 11 1.33 3.49 0.93
N ASP A 12 2.28 4.35 0.55
CA ASP A 12 3.52 3.95 -0.11
C ASP A 12 4.40 3.11 0.83
N LEU A 13 4.50 3.49 2.10
CA LEU A 13 5.19 2.69 3.12
C LEU A 13 4.57 1.30 3.29
N ILE A 14 3.24 1.25 3.47
CA ILE A 14 2.49 -0.02 3.58
C ILE A 14 2.73 -0.88 2.33
N THR A 15 2.73 -0.27 1.14
CA THR A 15 2.98 -0.97 -0.13
C THR A 15 4.40 -1.53 -0.20
N SER A 16 5.40 -0.81 0.35
CA SER A 16 6.78 -1.28 0.43
C SER A 16 6.89 -2.52 1.33
N ASP A 17 6.39 -2.43 2.56
CA ASP A 17 6.43 -3.54 3.53
C ASP A 17 5.67 -4.78 3.00
N ALA A 18 4.54 -4.54 2.33
CA ALA A 18 3.73 -5.57 1.68
C ALA A 18 4.49 -6.34 0.58
N ARG A 19 5.35 -5.65 -0.19
CA ARG A 19 6.19 -6.28 -1.21
C ARG A 19 7.28 -7.14 -0.58
N ASP A 20 7.91 -6.67 0.48
CA ASP A 20 8.90 -7.45 1.21
C ASP A 20 8.28 -8.72 1.81
N PHE A 21 7.07 -8.58 2.37
CA PHE A 21 6.34 -9.73 2.87
C PHE A 21 5.95 -10.72 1.77
N LEU A 22 5.52 -10.24 0.59
CA LEU A 22 5.28 -11.11 -0.58
C LEU A 22 6.52 -11.91 -0.97
N ASN A 23 7.71 -11.30 -0.95
CA ASN A 23 8.96 -12.01 -1.22
C ASN A 23 9.21 -13.13 -0.20
N VAL A 24 8.92 -12.89 1.09
CA VAL A 24 9.01 -13.92 2.14
C VAL A 24 8.02 -15.06 1.88
N LEU A 25 6.77 -14.76 1.53
CA LEU A 25 5.76 -15.78 1.23
C LEU A 25 6.17 -16.65 0.03
N ASN A 26 6.73 -16.03 -1.01
CA ASN A 26 7.27 -16.73 -2.17
C ASN A 26 8.45 -17.63 -1.80
N ALA A 27 9.41 -17.10 -1.02
CA ALA A 27 10.57 -17.86 -0.57
C ALA A 27 10.19 -19.05 0.33
N ALA A 28 9.13 -18.91 1.13
CA ALA A 28 8.58 -19.96 1.96
C ALA A 28 7.73 -20.99 1.19
N GLY A 29 7.51 -20.81 -0.12
CA GLY A 29 6.68 -21.68 -0.94
C GLY A 29 5.18 -21.57 -0.66
N LEU A 30 4.73 -20.50 0.02
CA LEU A 30 3.34 -20.28 0.39
C LEU A 30 2.53 -19.65 -0.75
N LEU A 31 2.46 -20.34 -1.89
CA LEU A 31 1.94 -19.81 -3.17
C LEU A 31 0.53 -19.22 -3.08
N LYS A 32 -0.37 -19.85 -2.32
CA LYS A 32 -1.74 -19.34 -2.13
C LYS A 32 -1.75 -18.02 -1.34
N ALA A 33 -0.92 -17.91 -0.31
CA ALA A 33 -0.81 -16.67 0.46
C ALA A 33 -0.15 -15.57 -0.39
N SER A 34 0.88 -15.90 -1.16
CA SER A 34 1.49 -14.98 -2.11
C SER A 34 0.50 -14.43 -3.13
N ALA A 35 -0.35 -15.30 -3.71
CA ALA A 35 -1.35 -14.87 -4.68
C ALA A 35 -2.40 -13.92 -4.06
N LEU A 36 -2.81 -14.16 -2.82
CA LEU A 36 -3.68 -13.24 -2.08
C LEU A 36 -2.98 -11.90 -1.83
N MET A 37 -1.71 -11.95 -1.41
CA MET A 37 -0.92 -10.74 -1.13
C MET A 37 -0.68 -9.90 -2.39
N GLN A 38 -0.50 -10.55 -3.54
CA GLN A 38 -0.43 -9.89 -4.85
C GLN A 38 -1.72 -9.11 -5.16
N GLY A 39 -2.90 -9.71 -4.91
CA GLY A 39 -4.17 -9.02 -5.08
C GLY A 39 -4.34 -7.83 -4.13
N VAL A 40 -3.82 -7.93 -2.89
CA VAL A 40 -3.80 -6.79 -1.95
C VAL A 40 -2.94 -5.65 -2.50
N LEU A 41 -1.75 -5.95 -3.03
CA LEU A 41 -0.86 -4.95 -3.62
C LEU A 41 -1.49 -4.23 -4.83
N GLU A 42 -2.24 -4.94 -5.66
CA GLU A 42 -2.99 -4.36 -6.78
C GLU A 42 -4.09 -3.40 -6.31
N GLN A 43 -4.78 -3.76 -5.22
CA GLN A 43 -5.79 -2.91 -4.60
C GLN A 43 -5.15 -1.66 -3.99
N LEU A 44 -4.02 -1.80 -3.26
CA LEU A 44 -3.29 -0.67 -2.68
C LEU A 44 -2.78 0.30 -3.77
N ALA A 45 -2.27 -0.22 -4.89
CA ALA A 45 -1.86 0.62 -6.02
C ALA A 45 -3.05 1.40 -6.62
N SER A 46 -4.22 0.75 -6.72
CA SER A 46 -5.44 1.40 -7.19
C SER A 46 -5.93 2.47 -6.21
N ASP A 47 -5.84 2.21 -4.91
CA ASP A 47 -6.24 3.16 -3.87
C ASP A 47 -5.28 4.34 -3.78
N ARG A 48 -3.98 4.13 -4.00
CA ARG A 48 -2.96 5.19 -4.10
C ARG A 48 -3.29 6.20 -5.19
N ASN A 49 -3.73 5.73 -6.36
CA ASN A 49 -4.11 6.61 -7.47
C ASN A 49 -5.37 7.45 -7.20
N ARG A 50 -6.15 7.09 -6.18
CA ARG A 50 -7.34 7.83 -5.74
C ARG A 50 -7.05 8.81 -4.62
N LEU A 51 -5.86 8.74 -4.01
CA LEU A 51 -5.44 9.69 -2.99
C LEU A 51 -4.90 10.96 -3.68
N PRO A 52 -5.19 12.14 -3.11
CA PRO A 52 -4.56 13.38 -3.55
C PRO A 52 -3.04 13.24 -3.41
N GLU A 53 -2.28 13.91 -4.28
CA GLU A 53 -0.85 14.07 -4.05
C GLU A 53 -0.63 14.80 -2.73
N ASP A 54 0.44 14.46 -2.01
CA ASP A 54 0.80 15.08 -0.73
C ASP A 54 1.25 16.56 -0.89
N SER A 55 0.89 17.20 -2.00
CA SER A 55 1.20 18.57 -2.38
C SER A 55 0.42 19.57 -1.51
N ASP A 56 1.21 20.29 -0.71
CA ASP A 56 0.93 21.54 -0.01
C ASP A 56 0.00 21.56 1.22
N LYS A 57 0.56 21.10 2.34
CA LYS A 57 0.44 21.83 3.61
C LYS A 57 1.51 22.93 3.76
N THR A 58 1.86 23.64 2.69
CA THR A 58 2.56 24.93 2.79
C THR A 58 1.65 26.10 2.40
N GLY A 59 0.49 26.19 3.07
CA GLY A 59 -0.24 27.44 3.18
C GLY A 59 0.48 28.35 4.17
N THR A 60 1.29 29.26 3.65
CA THR A 60 1.89 30.39 4.35
C THR A 60 0.85 31.18 5.15
N ASN A 61 1.18 31.52 6.40
CA ASN A 61 0.50 32.55 7.20
C ASN A 61 0.49 33.91 6.48
#